data_AF-A0A1B0GNG3-F1
#
_entry.id   AF-A0A1B0GNG3-F1
#
_cell.length_a   1.000
_cell.length_b   1.000
_cell.length_c   1.000
_cell.angle_alpha   90.00
_cell.angle_beta   90.00
_cell.angle_gamma   90.00
#
_symmetry.space_group_name_H-M   'P 1'
#
loop_
_entity.id
_entity.type
_entity.pdbx_description
1 polymer ?
#
loop_
_entity_poly.entity_id
_entity_poly.type
_entity_poly.pdbx_seq_one_letter_code
_entity_poly.pdbx_strand_id
1 'polypeptide(L)'
;MCENFPIYSINYLMFGLEPLWFHMTNILLHAFVCILFSRVCFVVAHLERNFATMAGILFALHPIHTEAVTGIVGRADVLACVFFLLSLLTYHGKCEKYQNLSIILGGLSMLAKETGMTIFLVNLAYDTYKNWPSLKRSITDVRWTEESQQFAKRLLRIGITVMILLLLRIALLQGTLPKFSLQDNPAAFHSSFRVRLLTFLYLAAFNWWILLCPVTLSHDWQMGSIPLMLSLSDLRNMLTLIAFLALIFLACRGIMDLESQRQTPLVLGFLLLTLPFLPASNLVITVGFVVAERILYIPSLGSTLLVVYGVQLLWQILPRCRKIIIGMCIILTLSGSAKTIMRNQDWLSRESLLRALRLNQYHQMSFLGACHTLRRLGQQIRLQQLVFRWHIIMYLSKGVHSSPHHTDLYLRDWQIKMELRNRAKLYDSSLRTSTTTTCTPLHATIEGGKQFNCSRSERLLPILRDTRITVSSEPSVVNAGNSCYRYWRIRKWPKSKHKNGKTSQLETSESVVPLLISTFLDKL
;
A
#
# COMPACT_ATOMS: atom_id res chain seq x y z
N MET A 1 -13.24 1.95 6.98
CA MET A 1 -13.55 2.77 8.17
C MET A 1 -12.62 4.00 8.32
N CYS A 2 -11.48 4.08 7.61
CA CYS A 2 -10.59 5.25 7.66
C CYS A 2 -11.09 6.53 6.97
N GLU A 3 -12.18 6.47 6.18
CA GLU A 3 -12.61 7.61 5.34
C GLU A 3 -13.50 8.63 6.06
N ASN A 4 -14.06 8.31 7.23
CA ASN A 4 -14.98 9.21 7.96
C ASN A 4 -14.48 9.54 9.36
N PHE A 5 -13.18 9.84 9.53
CA PHE A 5 -12.74 10.48 10.76
C PHE A 5 -13.40 11.85 10.84
N PRO A 6 -13.99 12.28 11.99
CA PRO A 6 -14.74 13.53 12.10
C PRO A 6 -13.94 14.76 11.65
N ILE A 7 -12.60 14.69 11.71
CA ILE A 7 -11.71 15.73 11.19
C ILE A 7 -11.87 15.98 9.69
N TYR A 8 -12.14 14.95 8.87
CA TYR A 8 -12.44 15.18 7.44
C TYR A 8 -13.75 15.93 7.26
N SER A 9 -14.80 15.52 7.98
CA SER A 9 -16.10 16.18 7.94
C SER A 9 -16.01 17.62 8.44
N ILE A 10 -15.29 17.87 9.53
CA ILE A 10 -15.08 19.22 10.08
C ILE A 10 -14.32 20.10 9.08
N ASN A 11 -13.25 19.58 8.46
CA ASN A 11 -12.47 20.33 7.46
C ASN A 11 -13.35 20.66 6.24
N TYR A 12 -14.13 19.69 5.76
CA TYR A 12 -15.10 19.90 4.69
C TYR A 12 -16.18 20.94 5.05
N LEU A 13 -16.72 20.90 6.28
CA LEU A 13 -17.74 21.85 6.73
C LEU A 13 -17.21 23.29 6.81
N MET A 14 -15.95 23.48 7.15
CA MET A 14 -15.34 24.82 7.26
C MET A 14 -14.83 25.36 5.92
N PHE A 15 -14.28 24.50 5.06
CA PHE A 15 -13.49 24.95 3.90
C PHE A 15 -13.90 24.30 2.57
N GLY A 16 -14.94 23.46 2.55
CA GLY A 16 -15.41 22.77 1.35
C GLY A 16 -14.43 21.72 0.82
N LEU A 17 -14.35 21.58 -0.52
CA LEU A 17 -13.49 20.62 -1.21
C LEU A 17 -12.12 21.20 -1.65
N GLU A 18 -11.76 22.38 -1.14
CA GLU A 18 -10.49 23.03 -1.48
C GLU A 18 -9.31 22.22 -0.95
N PRO A 19 -8.44 21.64 -1.82
CA PRO A 19 -7.40 20.70 -1.41
C PRO A 19 -6.33 21.34 -0.50
N LEU A 20 -6.13 22.65 -0.62
CA LEU A 20 -5.17 23.43 0.18
C LEU A 20 -5.34 23.19 1.68
N TRP A 21 -6.57 23.25 2.19
CA TRP A 21 -6.86 23.13 3.62
C TRP A 21 -6.70 21.70 4.14
N PHE A 22 -6.88 20.71 3.28
CA PHE A 22 -6.60 19.32 3.61
C PHE A 22 -5.10 19.08 3.79
N HIS A 23 -4.28 19.63 2.89
CA HIS A 23 -2.82 19.56 2.99
C HIS A 23 -2.28 20.37 4.18
N MET A 24 -2.79 21.59 4.39
CA MET A 24 -2.38 22.43 5.53
C MET A 24 -2.61 21.73 6.87
N THR A 25 -3.76 21.05 7.02
CA THR A 25 -4.05 20.25 8.22
C THR A 25 -3.02 19.14 8.43
N ASN A 26 -2.63 18.42 7.37
CA ASN A 26 -1.63 17.36 7.49
C ASN A 26 -0.24 17.90 7.86
N ILE A 27 0.14 19.06 7.30
CA ILE A 27 1.42 19.72 7.62
C ILE A 27 1.43 20.16 9.09
N LEU A 28 0.35 20.77 9.59
CA LEU A 28 0.22 21.16 10.99
C LEU A 28 0.28 19.96 11.94
N LEU A 29 -0.41 18.87 11.59
CA LEU A 29 -0.34 17.62 12.35
C LEU A 29 1.07 17.03 12.35
N HIS A 30 1.76 17.03 11.20
CA HIS A 30 3.14 16.56 11.10
C HIS A 30 4.11 17.41 11.94
N ALA A 31 3.98 18.74 11.89
CA ALA A 31 4.76 19.64 12.75
C ALA A 31 4.53 19.36 14.24
N PHE A 32 3.27 19.11 14.63
CA PHE A 32 2.93 18.73 16.00
C PHE A 32 3.55 17.38 16.39
N VAL A 33 3.54 16.38 15.50
CA VAL A 33 4.24 15.09 15.72
C VAL A 33 5.74 15.31 15.94
N CYS A 34 6.40 16.17 15.16
CA CYS A 34 7.83 16.45 15.30
C CYS A 34 8.18 17.06 16.67
N ILE A 35 7.32 17.98 17.16
CA ILE A 35 7.45 18.59 18.50
C ILE A 35 7.25 17.53 19.59
N LEU A 36 6.20 16.71 19.47
CA LEU A 36 5.93 15.62 20.42
C LEU A 36 7.07 14.60 20.44
N PHE A 37 7.61 14.25 19.26
CA PHE A 37 8.72 13.32 19.15
C PHE A 37 10.00 13.86 19.80
N SER A 38 10.31 15.14 19.59
CA SER A 38 11.43 15.81 20.29
C SER A 38 11.24 15.74 21.81
N ARG A 39 10.00 15.91 22.29
CA ARG A 39 9.67 15.80 23.71
C ARG A 39 9.79 14.36 24.24
N VAL A 40 9.40 13.35 23.46
CA VAL A 40 9.61 11.92 23.79
C VAL A 40 11.10 11.61 23.88
N CYS A 41 11.89 12.07 22.92
CA CYS A 41 13.34 11.88 22.90
C CYS A 41 14.00 12.48 24.16
N PHE A 42 13.55 13.65 24.60
CA PHE A 42 14.08 14.28 25.81
C PHE A 42 13.59 13.63 27.10
N VAL A 43 12.27 13.41 27.25
CA VAL A 43 11.65 12.99 28.51
C VAL A 43 11.74 11.48 28.73
N VAL A 44 11.47 10.69 27.69
CA VAL A 44 11.37 9.22 27.78
C VAL A 44 12.70 8.57 27.40
N ALA A 45 13.32 8.96 26.29
CA ALA A 45 14.59 8.38 25.86
C ALA A 45 15.80 8.92 26.65
N HIS A 46 15.68 10.06 27.34
CA HIS A 46 16.77 10.72 28.06
C HIS A 46 17.95 11.16 27.16
N LEU A 47 17.67 11.56 25.92
CA LEU A 47 18.67 12.25 25.09
C LEU A 47 18.97 13.66 25.62
N GLU A 48 20.17 14.18 25.35
CA GLU A 48 20.47 15.58 25.66
C GLU A 48 19.60 16.50 24.80
N ARG A 49 19.32 17.71 25.29
CA ARG A 49 18.36 18.64 24.68
C ARG A 49 18.64 18.91 23.19
N ASN A 50 19.90 19.10 22.82
CA ASN A 50 20.29 19.40 21.43
C ASN A 50 20.09 18.20 20.50
N PHE A 51 20.33 16.98 21.00
CA PHE A 51 20.11 15.77 20.21
C PHE A 51 18.61 15.45 20.12
N ALA A 52 17.84 15.69 21.18
CA ALA A 52 16.39 15.53 21.15
C ALA A 52 15.70 16.47 20.13
N THR A 53 16.14 17.73 20.02
CA THR A 53 15.63 18.65 18.98
C THR A 53 16.10 18.23 17.59
N MET A 54 17.35 17.75 17.46
CA MET A 54 17.86 17.21 16.20
C MET A 54 17.04 16.00 15.71
N ALA A 55 16.57 15.13 16.61
CA ALA A 55 15.69 14.01 16.26
C ALA A 55 14.36 14.49 15.65
N GLY A 56 13.75 15.53 16.22
CA GLY A 56 12.56 16.15 15.65
C GLY A 56 12.80 16.75 14.27
N ILE A 57 13.93 17.42 14.05
CA ILE A 57 14.30 18.03 12.76
C ILE A 57 14.56 16.94 11.71
N LEU A 58 15.33 15.91 12.05
CA LEU A 58 15.62 14.81 11.13
C LEU A 58 14.36 14.02 10.78
N PHE A 59 13.46 13.82 11.73
CA PHE A 59 12.14 13.25 11.48
C PHE A 59 11.32 14.16 10.55
N ALA A 60 11.24 15.47 10.82
CA ALA A 60 10.48 16.41 9.99
C ALA A 60 10.93 16.42 8.51
N LEU A 61 12.23 16.24 8.28
CA LEU A 61 12.85 16.34 6.94
C LEU A 61 13.06 14.96 6.29
N HIS A 62 12.53 13.89 6.87
CA HIS A 62 12.76 12.55 6.36
C HIS A 62 11.90 12.28 5.09
N PRO A 63 12.52 11.96 3.93
CA PRO A 63 11.80 11.81 2.67
C PRO A 63 10.72 10.72 2.67
N ILE A 64 10.83 9.70 3.54
CA ILE A 64 9.82 8.64 3.68
C ILE A 64 8.43 9.16 4.04
N HIS A 65 8.34 10.35 4.65
CA HIS A 65 7.08 10.92 5.11
C HIS A 65 6.24 11.53 4.00
N THR A 66 6.78 11.68 2.79
CA THR A 66 6.07 12.34 1.69
C THR A 66 4.73 11.67 1.44
N GLU A 67 4.67 10.34 1.37
CA GLU A 67 3.41 9.62 1.11
C GLU A 67 2.35 9.87 2.22
N ALA A 68 2.78 9.87 3.48
CA ALA A 68 1.88 10.02 4.62
C ALA A 68 1.39 11.47 4.81
N VAL A 69 2.23 12.46 4.50
CA VAL A 69 1.93 13.87 4.76
C VAL A 69 1.30 14.56 3.55
N THR A 70 1.86 14.37 2.34
CA THR A 70 1.31 15.00 1.13
C THR A 70 0.02 14.32 0.69
N GLY A 71 -0.07 12.99 0.83
CA GLY A 71 -1.30 12.25 0.56
C GLY A 71 -2.40 12.64 1.55
N ILE A 72 -3.51 13.20 1.06
CA ILE A 72 -4.65 13.58 1.91
C ILE A 72 -5.17 12.38 2.72
N VAL A 73 -5.16 11.19 2.13
CA VAL A 73 -5.56 9.91 2.77
C VAL A 73 -4.59 9.48 3.88
N GLY A 74 -3.32 9.89 3.81
CA GLY A 74 -2.28 9.57 4.79
C GLY A 74 -2.46 10.25 6.15
N ARG A 75 -3.44 11.16 6.28
CA ARG A 75 -3.80 11.82 7.56
C ARG A 75 -4.05 10.82 8.69
N ALA A 76 -4.64 9.67 8.37
CA ALA A 76 -4.90 8.62 9.34
C ALA A 76 -3.60 8.16 10.03
N ASP A 77 -2.51 8.02 9.29
CA ASP A 77 -1.21 7.56 9.81
C ASP A 77 -0.56 8.66 10.68
N VAL A 78 -0.62 9.92 10.25
CA VAL A 78 -0.10 11.07 11.02
C VAL A 78 -0.89 11.27 12.32
N LEU A 79 -2.22 11.21 12.26
CA LEU A 79 -3.08 11.37 13.43
C LEU A 79 -2.94 10.21 14.42
N ALA A 80 -2.84 8.98 13.91
CA ALA A 80 -2.54 7.83 14.75
C ALA A 80 -1.22 8.03 15.50
N CYS A 81 -0.20 8.57 14.83
CA CYS A 81 1.08 8.90 15.44
C CYS A 81 1.00 9.99 16.52
N VAL A 82 0.14 11.00 16.38
CA VAL A 82 -0.09 12.01 17.43
C VAL A 82 -0.57 11.34 18.72
N PHE A 83 -1.64 10.54 18.62
CA PHE A 83 -2.19 9.85 19.78
C PHE A 83 -1.24 8.78 20.33
N PHE A 84 -0.46 8.13 19.46
CA PHE A 84 0.58 7.18 19.82
C PHE A 84 1.64 7.83 20.72
N LEU A 85 2.20 8.98 20.30
CA LEU A 85 3.23 9.70 21.07
C LEU A 85 2.67 10.31 22.37
N LEU A 86 1.44 10.84 22.35
CA LEU A 86 0.78 11.33 23.57
C LEU A 86 0.53 10.20 24.57
N SER A 87 0.12 9.02 24.11
CA SER A 87 -0.03 7.83 24.93
C SER A 87 1.30 7.42 25.57
N LEU A 88 2.40 7.44 24.81
CA LEU A 88 3.75 7.14 25.31
C LEU A 88 4.21 8.17 26.38
N LEU A 89 4.00 9.47 26.13
CA LEU A 89 4.37 10.55 27.05
C LEU A 89 3.58 10.52 28.36
N THR A 90 2.28 10.23 28.29
CA THR A 90 1.41 10.17 29.47
C THR A 90 1.63 8.90 30.28
N TYR A 91 1.97 7.79 29.62
CA TYR A 91 2.27 6.52 30.29
C TYR A 91 3.58 6.56 31.08
N HIS A 92 4.66 7.04 30.45
CA HIS A 92 6.00 7.08 31.07
C HIS A 92 6.36 8.47 31.65
N GLY A 93 5.38 9.38 31.70
CA GLY A 93 5.53 10.69 32.32
C GLY A 93 5.63 10.64 33.84
N LYS A 94 5.88 11.80 34.47
CA LYS A 94 6.13 11.91 35.92
C LYS A 94 4.93 11.59 36.82
N CYS A 95 3.70 11.61 36.29
CA CYS A 95 2.48 11.48 37.09
C CYS A 95 1.70 10.22 36.70
N GLU A 96 1.64 9.25 37.61
CA GLU A 96 0.93 7.97 37.38
C GLU A 96 -0.58 8.11 37.15
N LYS A 97 -1.18 9.22 37.59
CA LYS A 97 -2.61 9.52 37.37
C LYS A 97 -2.99 9.56 35.88
N TYR A 98 -2.05 9.81 34.98
CA TYR A 98 -2.31 9.87 33.53
C TYR A 98 -2.23 8.52 32.82
N GLN A 99 -2.02 7.40 33.53
CA GLN A 99 -2.01 6.06 32.92
C GLN A 99 -3.35 5.72 32.24
N ASN A 100 -4.49 6.09 32.85
CA ASN A 100 -5.80 5.86 32.24
C ASN A 100 -5.99 6.73 30.97
N LEU A 101 -5.47 7.96 31.00
CA LEU A 101 -5.46 8.83 29.82
C LEU A 101 -4.62 8.22 28.68
N SER A 102 -3.47 7.61 29.01
CA SER A 102 -2.64 6.90 28.02
C SER A 102 -3.41 5.76 27.32
N ILE A 103 -4.24 5.03 28.06
CA ILE A 103 -5.07 3.95 27.50
C ILE A 103 -6.11 4.51 26.53
N ILE A 104 -6.80 5.59 26.92
CA ILE A 104 -7.77 6.28 26.05
C ILE A 104 -7.09 6.79 24.77
N LEU A 105 -5.93 7.44 24.91
CA LEU A 105 -5.15 7.94 23.78
C LEU A 105 -4.67 6.79 22.88
N GLY A 106 -4.24 5.66 23.44
CA GLY A 106 -3.88 4.47 22.67
C GLY A 106 -5.07 3.88 21.90
N GLY A 107 -6.27 3.89 22.51
CA GLY A 107 -7.52 3.54 21.84
C GLY A 107 -7.85 4.47 20.68
N LEU A 108 -7.69 5.80 20.87
CA LEU A 108 -7.88 6.79 19.80
C LEU A 108 -6.85 6.61 18.66
N SER A 109 -5.60 6.24 18.98
CA SER A 109 -4.59 5.91 17.98
C SER A 109 -5.03 4.72 17.12
N MET A 110 -5.54 3.65 17.74
CA MET A 110 -6.09 2.49 17.03
C MET A 110 -7.32 2.85 16.17
N LEU A 111 -8.21 3.70 16.66
CA LEU A 111 -9.38 4.15 15.91
C LEU A 111 -8.99 5.01 14.69
N ALA A 112 -7.91 5.79 14.78
CA ALA A 112 -7.35 6.50 13.63
C ALA A 112 -6.72 5.53 12.63
N LYS A 113 -5.92 4.57 13.11
CA LYS A 113 -5.28 3.55 12.28
C LYS A 113 -5.03 2.27 13.08
N GLU A 114 -5.24 1.13 12.45
CA GLU A 114 -5.05 -0.18 13.07
C GLU A 114 -3.66 -0.43 13.65
N THR A 115 -2.62 0.14 13.03
CA THR A 115 -1.23 0.06 13.50
C THR A 115 -1.03 0.76 14.83
N GLY A 116 -1.92 1.71 15.18
CA GLY A 116 -1.92 2.42 16.46
C GLY A 116 -2.04 1.50 17.68
N MET A 117 -2.63 0.31 17.54
CA MET A 117 -2.71 -0.69 18.63
C MET A 117 -1.32 -1.12 19.15
N THR A 118 -0.28 -0.99 18.34
CA THR A 118 1.10 -1.36 18.72
C THR A 118 1.66 -0.50 19.85
N ILE A 119 1.06 0.66 20.17
CA ILE A 119 1.47 1.49 21.32
C ILE A 119 1.37 0.74 22.65
N PHE A 120 0.35 -0.10 22.81
CA PHE A 120 0.17 -0.89 24.03
C PHE A 120 1.32 -1.89 24.21
N LEU A 121 1.80 -2.47 23.11
CA LEU A 121 2.95 -3.36 23.11
C LEU A 121 4.24 -2.58 23.41
N VAL A 122 4.42 -1.39 22.82
CA VAL A 122 5.59 -0.54 23.08
C VAL A 122 5.62 -0.09 24.54
N ASN A 123 4.50 0.42 25.07
CA ASN A 123 4.40 0.85 26.47
C ASN A 123 4.70 -0.32 27.42
N LEU A 124 4.13 -1.50 27.16
CA LEU A 124 4.36 -2.67 27.99
C LEU A 124 5.81 -3.15 27.92
N ALA A 125 6.39 -3.23 26.72
CA ALA A 125 7.78 -3.65 26.54
C ALA A 125 8.76 -2.68 27.21
N TYR A 126 8.51 -1.37 27.09
CA TYR A 126 9.34 -0.35 27.73
C TYR A 126 9.13 -0.29 29.26
N ASP A 127 7.91 -0.50 29.77
CA ASP A 127 7.64 -0.64 31.21
C ASP A 127 8.32 -1.90 31.78
N THR A 128 8.35 -3.00 31.01
CA THR A 128 9.07 -4.22 31.39
C THR A 128 10.56 -3.97 31.48
N TYR A 129 11.15 -3.26 30.52
CA TYR A 129 12.55 -2.86 30.55
C TYR A 129 12.87 -2.01 31.80
N LYS A 130 12.04 -1.00 32.11
CA LYS A 130 12.23 -0.11 33.27
C LYS A 130 12.12 -0.84 34.61
N ASN A 131 11.20 -1.79 34.73
CA ASN A 131 10.97 -2.51 35.99
C ASN A 131 11.68 -3.87 36.04
N TRP A 132 12.57 -4.17 35.08
CA TRP A 132 13.22 -5.47 34.97
C TRP A 132 14.00 -5.88 36.23
N PRO A 133 14.78 -5.00 36.90
CA PRO A 133 15.50 -5.41 38.12
C PRO A 133 14.55 -5.89 39.22
N SER A 134 13.41 -5.21 39.40
CA SER A 134 12.38 -5.58 40.38
C SER A 134 11.65 -6.86 39.97
N LEU A 135 11.36 -7.02 38.67
CA LEU A 135 10.73 -8.23 38.13
C LEU A 135 11.63 -9.46 38.26
N LYS A 136 12.93 -9.32 37.94
CA LYS A 136 13.93 -10.39 38.08
C LYS A 136 14.01 -10.87 39.52
N ARG A 137 14.10 -9.95 40.49
CA ARG A 137 14.09 -10.31 41.93
C ARG A 137 12.80 -11.02 42.34
N SER A 138 11.66 -10.57 41.83
CA SER A 138 10.38 -11.22 42.15
C SER A 138 10.31 -12.65 41.64
N ILE A 139 10.87 -12.91 40.46
CA ILE A 139 10.96 -14.26 39.86
C ILE A 139 11.98 -15.13 40.59
N THR A 140 13.18 -14.63 40.90
CA THR A 140 14.23 -15.42 41.56
C THR A 140 13.91 -15.73 43.00
N ASP A 141 13.39 -14.74 43.73
CA ASP A 141 13.21 -14.83 45.18
C ASP A 141 11.78 -15.29 45.54
N VAL A 142 10.93 -15.50 44.53
CA VAL A 142 9.48 -15.83 44.65
C VAL A 142 8.77 -14.89 45.63
N ARG A 143 9.22 -13.64 45.69
CA ARG A 143 8.68 -12.59 46.57
C ARG A 143 8.04 -11.51 45.73
N TRP A 144 6.76 -11.30 45.94
CA TRP A 144 6.02 -10.22 45.31
C TRP A 144 6.32 -8.90 46.02
N THR A 145 7.15 -8.08 45.41
CA THR A 145 7.34 -6.67 45.82
C THR A 145 6.14 -5.82 45.40
N GLU A 146 5.86 -4.72 46.10
CA GLU A 146 4.76 -3.82 45.74
C GLU A 146 4.86 -3.32 44.29
N GLU A 147 6.08 -3.04 43.82
CA GLU A 147 6.35 -2.64 42.43
C GLU A 147 5.95 -3.73 41.42
N SER A 148 6.28 -5.00 41.72
CA SER A 148 5.90 -6.14 40.86
C SER A 148 4.38 -6.32 40.79
N GLN A 149 3.66 -6.07 41.89
CA GLN A 149 2.21 -6.11 41.93
C GLN A 149 1.59 -4.95 41.14
N GLN A 150 2.15 -3.74 41.24
CA GLN A 150 1.71 -2.59 40.46
C GLN A 150 1.93 -2.82 38.96
N PHE A 151 3.08 -3.38 38.58
CA PHE A 151 3.37 -3.79 37.20
C PHE A 151 2.37 -4.84 36.71
N ALA A 152 2.09 -5.89 37.48
CA ALA A 152 1.10 -6.90 37.12
C ALA A 152 -0.31 -6.30 36.93
N LYS A 153 -0.72 -5.35 37.80
CA LYS A 153 -1.97 -4.59 37.63
C LYS A 153 -1.97 -3.74 36.36
N ARG A 154 -0.85 -3.12 35.98
CA ARG A 154 -0.72 -2.38 34.70
C ARG A 154 -0.81 -3.31 33.50
N LEU A 155 -0.09 -4.43 33.53
CA LEU A 155 -0.12 -5.47 32.49
C LEU A 155 -1.55 -5.99 32.28
N LEU A 156 -2.25 -6.33 33.37
CA LEU A 156 -3.63 -6.81 33.30
C LEU A 156 -4.57 -5.75 32.68
N ARG A 157 -4.46 -4.48 33.11
CA ARG A 157 -5.26 -3.37 32.55
C ARG A 157 -5.03 -3.18 31.05
N ILE A 158 -3.76 -3.17 30.60
CA ILE A 158 -3.42 -3.07 29.18
C ILE A 158 -3.94 -4.30 28.43
N GLY A 159 -3.73 -5.52 28.95
CA GLY A 159 -4.17 -6.76 28.34
C GLY A 159 -5.69 -6.81 28.12
N ILE A 160 -6.47 -6.42 29.14
CA ILE A 160 -7.93 -6.32 29.05
C ILE A 160 -8.32 -5.29 27.98
N THR A 161 -7.67 -4.12 27.97
CA THR A 161 -7.97 -3.07 26.99
C THR A 161 -7.69 -3.55 25.56
N VAL A 162 -6.52 -4.14 25.32
CA VAL A 162 -6.14 -4.68 24.00
C VAL A 162 -7.13 -5.75 23.56
N MET A 163 -7.55 -6.63 24.46
CA MET A 163 -8.56 -7.66 24.16
C MET A 163 -9.90 -7.03 23.77
N ILE A 164 -10.40 -6.07 24.54
CA ILE A 164 -11.66 -5.35 24.23
C ILE A 164 -11.57 -4.66 22.86
N LEU A 165 -10.45 -3.97 22.60
CA LEU A 165 -10.22 -3.27 21.34
C LEU A 165 -10.12 -4.22 20.14
N LEU A 166 -9.47 -5.38 20.30
CA LEU A 166 -9.43 -6.43 19.27
C LEU A 166 -10.81 -7.02 19.00
N LEU A 167 -11.58 -7.33 20.04
CA LEU A 167 -12.95 -7.84 19.91
C LEU A 167 -13.86 -6.83 19.21
N LEU A 168 -13.80 -5.56 19.62
CA LEU A 168 -14.51 -4.48 18.95
C LEU A 168 -14.14 -4.40 17.46
N ARG A 169 -12.85 -4.51 17.14
CA ARG A 169 -12.39 -4.48 15.76
C ARG A 169 -12.90 -5.65 14.94
N ILE A 170 -12.85 -6.86 15.48
CA ILE A 170 -13.35 -8.07 14.79
C ILE A 170 -14.86 -7.96 14.56
N ALA A 171 -15.61 -7.46 15.55
CA ALA A 171 -17.04 -7.21 15.43
C ALA A 171 -17.34 -6.17 14.33
N LEU A 172 -16.57 -5.08 14.28
CA LEU A 172 -16.71 -4.04 13.23
C LEU A 172 -16.35 -4.55 11.83
N LEU A 173 -15.42 -5.51 11.73
CA LEU A 173 -15.03 -6.16 10.47
C LEU A 173 -15.97 -7.31 10.06
N GLN A 174 -17.06 -7.53 10.82
CA GLN A 174 -18.01 -8.63 10.61
C GLN A 174 -17.31 -10.01 10.52
N GLY A 175 -16.19 -10.17 11.20
CA GLY A 175 -15.38 -11.40 11.18
C GLY A 175 -14.68 -11.71 9.85
N THR A 176 -14.67 -10.80 8.87
CA THR A 176 -14.05 -11.04 7.56
C THR A 176 -12.63 -10.48 7.48
N LEU A 177 -11.70 -11.29 6.97
CA LEU A 177 -10.36 -10.83 6.62
C LEU A 177 -10.39 -10.10 5.26
N PRO A 178 -9.56 -9.07 5.06
CA PRO A 178 -9.47 -8.38 3.78
C PRO A 178 -9.02 -9.38 2.69
N LYS A 179 -9.82 -9.49 1.63
CA LYS A 179 -9.47 -10.28 0.45
C LYS A 179 -8.59 -9.43 -0.46
N PHE A 180 -7.40 -9.91 -0.75
CA PHE A 180 -6.45 -9.26 -1.67
C PHE A 180 -6.16 -10.18 -2.86
N SER A 181 -5.69 -9.59 -3.97
CA SER A 181 -5.41 -10.30 -5.22
C SER A 181 -3.91 -10.61 -5.38
N LEU A 182 -3.58 -11.48 -6.35
CA LEU A 182 -2.18 -11.82 -6.67
C LEU A 182 -1.36 -10.60 -7.10
N GLN A 183 -2.01 -9.58 -7.68
CA GLN A 183 -1.35 -8.34 -8.11
C GLN A 183 -0.92 -7.46 -6.92
N ASP A 184 -1.69 -7.54 -5.83
CA ASP A 184 -1.47 -6.75 -4.62
C ASP A 184 -0.27 -7.27 -3.82
N ASN A 185 -0.16 -8.61 -3.72
CA ASN A 185 0.96 -9.28 -3.05
C ASN A 185 1.28 -10.62 -3.73
N PRO A 186 2.17 -10.64 -4.76
CA PRO A 186 2.49 -11.86 -5.49
C PRO A 186 3.19 -12.90 -4.62
N ALA A 187 3.93 -12.47 -3.59
CA ALA A 187 4.64 -13.38 -2.68
C ALA A 187 3.65 -14.21 -1.86
N ALA A 188 2.56 -13.63 -1.37
CA ALA A 188 1.57 -14.35 -0.56
C ALA A 188 0.92 -15.55 -1.27
N PHE A 189 0.74 -15.48 -2.59
CA PHE A 189 0.10 -16.53 -3.40
C PHE A 189 1.06 -17.55 -4.01
N HIS A 190 2.36 -17.45 -3.75
CA HIS A 190 3.33 -18.40 -4.31
C HIS A 190 3.23 -19.77 -3.62
N SER A 191 3.32 -20.87 -4.40
CA SER A 191 3.14 -22.24 -3.90
C SER A 191 4.23 -22.69 -2.93
N SER A 192 5.49 -22.32 -3.21
CA SER A 192 6.64 -22.69 -2.37
C SER A 192 6.75 -21.83 -1.11
N PHE A 193 6.69 -22.45 0.07
CA PHE A 193 6.92 -21.79 1.36
C PHE A 193 8.29 -21.09 1.44
N ARG A 194 9.34 -21.70 0.87
CA ARG A 194 10.71 -21.14 0.89
C ARG A 194 10.77 -19.78 0.20
N VAL A 195 10.16 -19.67 -0.99
CA VAL A 195 10.10 -18.41 -1.75
C VAL A 195 9.32 -17.35 -1.00
N ARG A 196 8.21 -17.73 -0.35
CA ARG A 196 7.41 -16.81 0.49
C ARG A 196 8.23 -16.24 1.64
N LEU A 197 8.86 -17.12 2.43
CA LEU A 197 9.65 -16.71 3.59
C LEU A 197 10.84 -15.83 3.18
N LEU A 198 11.63 -16.24 2.19
CA LEU A 198 12.78 -15.45 1.72
C LEU A 198 12.35 -14.09 1.20
N THR A 199 11.25 -14.04 0.44
CA THR A 199 10.71 -12.77 -0.06
C THR A 199 10.22 -11.89 1.09
N PHE A 200 9.49 -12.42 2.08
CA PHE A 200 9.02 -11.62 3.22
C PHE A 200 10.16 -11.08 4.10
N LEU A 201 11.19 -11.90 4.36
CA LEU A 201 12.39 -11.43 5.06
C LEU A 201 13.11 -10.34 4.26
N TYR A 202 13.19 -10.47 2.93
CA TYR A 202 13.72 -9.42 2.08
C TYR A 202 12.89 -8.14 2.09
N LEU A 203 11.56 -8.26 2.04
CA LEU A 203 10.68 -7.09 2.12
C LEU A 203 10.89 -6.35 3.44
N ALA A 204 11.03 -7.06 4.57
CA ALA A 204 11.35 -6.42 5.85
C ALA A 204 12.69 -5.67 5.80
N ALA A 205 13.75 -6.31 5.29
CA ALA A 205 15.06 -5.69 5.16
C ALA A 205 15.05 -4.48 4.19
N PHE A 206 14.30 -4.58 3.10
CA PHE A 206 14.12 -3.51 2.13
C PHE A 206 13.40 -2.29 2.75
N ASN A 207 12.38 -2.53 3.58
CA ASN A 207 11.69 -1.46 4.33
C ASN A 207 12.63 -0.72 5.28
N TRP A 208 13.53 -1.42 5.98
CA TRP A 208 14.54 -0.76 6.81
C TRP A 208 15.64 -0.08 5.99
N TRP A 209 15.98 -0.62 4.83
CA TRP A 209 16.91 0.02 3.90
C TRP A 209 16.38 1.37 3.40
N ILE A 210 15.11 1.46 2.99
CA ILE A 210 14.53 2.74 2.54
C ILE A 210 14.34 3.74 3.69
N LEU A 211 14.27 3.29 4.95
CA LEU A 211 14.36 4.18 6.11
C LEU A 211 15.76 4.78 6.25
N LEU A 212 16.81 3.98 6.11
CA LEU A 212 18.20 4.48 6.25
C LEU A 212 18.66 5.28 5.04
N CYS A 213 18.25 4.87 3.84
CA CYS A 213 18.68 5.42 2.57
C CYS A 213 17.48 5.57 1.61
N PRO A 214 16.71 6.69 1.72
CA PRO A 214 15.51 6.92 0.91
C PRO A 214 15.86 7.40 -0.51
N VAL A 215 16.66 6.61 -1.24
CA VAL A 215 17.05 6.91 -2.63
C VAL A 215 15.99 6.45 -3.61
N THR A 216 15.44 5.25 -3.39
CA THR A 216 14.43 4.61 -4.24
C THR A 216 13.08 4.66 -3.56
N LEU A 217 12.33 5.73 -3.79
CA LEU A 217 10.95 5.89 -3.34
C LEU A 217 10.00 5.75 -4.53
N SER A 218 8.88 5.06 -4.33
CA SER A 218 7.82 4.85 -5.30
C SER A 218 6.46 5.01 -4.63
N HIS A 219 5.53 5.69 -5.31
CA HIS A 219 4.16 5.83 -4.77
C HIS A 219 3.48 4.46 -4.67
N ASP A 220 3.85 3.53 -5.56
CA ASP A 220 3.28 2.21 -5.61
C ASP A 220 4.36 1.14 -5.84
N TRP A 221 4.28 0.07 -5.06
CA TRP A 221 5.17 -1.10 -5.10
C TRP A 221 4.44 -2.38 -5.54
N GLN A 222 3.22 -2.27 -6.06
CA GLN A 222 2.46 -3.42 -6.57
C GLN A 222 3.01 -3.97 -7.90
N MET A 223 2.31 -4.99 -8.44
CA MET A 223 2.56 -5.60 -9.75
C MET A 223 3.91 -6.32 -9.89
N GLY A 224 4.54 -6.74 -8.79
CA GLY A 224 5.85 -7.40 -8.85
C GLY A 224 7.02 -6.44 -9.13
N SER A 225 6.85 -5.17 -8.76
CA SER A 225 7.95 -4.18 -8.76
C SER A 225 9.17 -4.63 -7.97
N ILE A 226 8.98 -5.53 -7.00
CA ILE A 226 10.05 -6.23 -6.29
C ILE A 226 10.01 -7.70 -6.74
N PRO A 227 11.02 -8.17 -7.49
CA PRO A 227 11.09 -9.56 -7.93
C PRO A 227 11.19 -10.53 -6.74
N LEU A 228 10.49 -11.67 -6.84
CA LEU A 228 10.51 -12.72 -5.82
C LEU A 228 11.91 -13.30 -5.61
N MET A 229 12.19 -13.77 -4.39
CA MET A 229 13.42 -14.49 -4.05
C MET A 229 13.27 -15.98 -4.33
N LEU A 230 13.81 -16.44 -5.46
CA LEU A 230 13.71 -17.83 -5.88
C LEU A 230 14.83 -18.71 -5.32
N SER A 231 16.03 -18.15 -5.14
CA SER A 231 17.22 -18.87 -4.68
C SER A 231 17.83 -18.24 -3.44
N LEU A 232 18.53 -19.07 -2.65
CA LEU A 232 19.32 -18.61 -1.50
C LEU A 232 20.59 -17.87 -1.93
N SER A 233 21.11 -18.17 -3.12
CA SER A 233 22.33 -17.58 -3.67
C SER A 233 22.14 -16.18 -4.27
N ASP A 234 20.93 -15.63 -4.22
CA ASP A 234 20.68 -14.25 -4.66
C ASP A 234 21.43 -13.26 -3.77
N LEU A 235 22.18 -12.33 -4.38
CA LEU A 235 22.95 -11.30 -3.68
C LEU A 235 22.05 -10.44 -2.76
N ARG A 236 20.78 -10.30 -3.10
CA ARG A 236 19.80 -9.56 -2.29
C ARG A 236 19.58 -10.18 -0.90
N ASN A 237 19.87 -11.47 -0.72
CA ASN A 237 19.86 -12.12 0.60
C ASN A 237 21.02 -11.64 1.49
N MET A 238 22.06 -10.99 0.95
CA MET A 238 23.06 -10.34 1.79
C MET A 238 22.48 -9.13 2.52
N LEU A 239 21.61 -8.35 1.86
CA LEU A 239 20.91 -7.25 2.53
C LEU A 239 20.03 -7.77 3.67
N THR A 240 19.33 -8.90 3.46
CA THR A 240 18.51 -9.51 4.51
C THR A 240 19.37 -9.98 5.67
N LEU A 241 20.47 -10.70 5.38
CA LEU A 241 21.39 -11.17 6.40
C LEU A 241 21.95 -10.01 7.23
N ILE A 242 22.47 -8.95 6.59
CA ILE A 242 23.02 -7.78 7.29
C ILE A 242 21.95 -7.11 8.14
N ALA A 243 20.74 -6.91 7.61
CA ALA A 243 19.66 -6.25 8.32
C ALA A 243 19.21 -7.03 9.57
N PHE A 244 19.03 -8.35 9.46
CA PHE A 244 18.66 -9.19 10.60
C PHE A 244 19.80 -9.37 11.59
N LEU A 245 21.06 -9.47 11.15
CA LEU A 245 22.22 -9.46 12.05
C LEU A 245 22.31 -8.14 12.83
N ALA A 246 22.05 -7.00 12.19
CA ALA A 246 22.01 -5.70 12.86
C ALA A 246 20.88 -5.64 13.91
N LEU A 247 19.69 -6.18 13.60
CA LEU A 247 18.61 -6.26 14.57
C LEU A 247 18.91 -7.20 15.74
N ILE A 248 19.51 -8.36 15.47
CA ILE A 248 19.92 -9.29 16.52
C ILE A 248 20.97 -8.62 17.40
N PHE A 249 21.94 -7.91 16.81
CA PHE A 249 22.94 -7.16 17.57
C PHE A 249 22.29 -6.10 18.47
N LEU A 250 21.35 -5.30 17.94
CA LEU A 250 20.62 -4.30 18.73
C LEU A 250 19.77 -4.95 19.83
N ALA A 251 19.13 -6.08 19.54
CA ALA A 251 18.36 -6.85 20.52
C ALA A 251 19.25 -7.40 21.63
N CYS A 252 20.40 -8.00 21.31
CA CYS A 252 21.37 -8.47 22.29
C CYS A 252 21.91 -7.32 23.15
N ARG A 253 22.25 -6.17 22.54
CA ARG A 253 22.66 -4.97 23.27
C ARG A 253 21.56 -4.46 24.20
N GLY A 254 20.32 -4.40 23.73
CA GLY A 254 19.16 -4.07 24.54
C GLY A 254 19.00 -5.04 25.71
N ILE A 255 19.16 -6.35 25.46
CA ILE A 255 19.06 -7.40 26.48
C ILE A 255 20.11 -7.25 27.57
N MET A 256 21.37 -7.03 27.17
CA MET A 256 22.47 -6.81 28.10
C MET A 256 22.27 -5.55 28.95
N ASP A 257 21.56 -4.55 28.44
CA ASP A 257 21.28 -3.30 29.14
C ASP A 257 20.03 -3.37 30.05
N LEU A 258 19.29 -4.48 30.11
CA LEU A 258 18.13 -4.59 31.02
C LEU A 258 18.51 -4.38 32.50
N GLU A 259 19.73 -4.74 32.89
CA GLU A 259 20.19 -4.58 34.28
C GLU A 259 20.77 -3.19 34.55
N SER A 260 21.57 -2.65 33.61
CA SER A 260 22.27 -1.37 33.77
C SER A 260 21.40 -0.16 33.44
N GLN A 261 20.42 -0.32 32.56
CA GLN A 261 19.51 0.70 32.07
C GLN A 261 20.20 2.01 31.60
N ARG A 262 21.38 1.88 30.99
CA ARG A 262 22.22 3.02 30.57
C ARG A 262 21.94 3.46 29.13
N GLN A 263 21.42 2.57 28.30
CA GLN A 263 21.19 2.75 26.86
C GLN A 263 19.69 2.82 26.54
N THR A 264 18.93 3.52 27.37
CA THR A 264 17.50 3.76 27.20
C THR A 264 17.08 4.24 25.79
N PRO A 265 17.81 5.17 25.12
CA PRO A 265 17.50 5.53 23.73
C PRO A 265 17.57 4.38 22.74
N LEU A 266 18.51 3.44 22.93
CA LEU A 266 18.71 2.28 22.06
C LEU A 266 17.53 1.31 22.18
N VAL A 267 17.11 1.00 23.41
CA VAL A 267 15.97 0.12 23.66
C VAL A 267 14.69 0.73 23.12
N LEU A 268 14.40 2.01 23.42
CA LEU A 268 13.20 2.67 22.92
C LEU A 268 13.21 2.77 21.38
N GLY A 269 14.35 3.13 20.78
CA GLY A 269 14.51 3.19 19.32
C GLY A 269 14.27 1.84 18.65
N PHE A 270 14.79 0.75 19.22
CA PHE A 270 14.57 -0.61 18.75
C PHE A 270 13.09 -1.03 18.86
N LEU A 271 12.43 -0.74 19.98
CA LEU A 271 11.00 -1.05 20.17
C LEU A 271 10.12 -0.29 19.18
N LEU A 272 10.39 1.01 18.98
CA LEU A 272 9.67 1.86 18.03
C LEU A 272 9.91 1.48 16.57
N LEU A 273 11.07 0.92 16.24
CA LEU A 273 11.39 0.44 14.89
C LEU A 273 10.67 -0.88 14.56
N THR A 274 10.63 -1.81 15.52
CA THR A 274 10.24 -3.21 15.27
C THR A 274 8.75 -3.48 15.54
N LEU A 275 8.22 -3.04 16.69
CA LEU A 275 6.85 -3.39 17.09
C LEU A 275 5.77 -2.74 16.20
N PRO A 276 5.85 -1.45 15.82
CA PRO A 276 4.90 -0.84 14.90
C PRO A 276 4.97 -1.41 13.47
N PHE A 277 6.14 -1.93 13.06
CA PHE A 277 6.32 -2.53 11.73
C PHE A 277 5.84 -3.98 11.65
N LEU A 278 5.80 -4.69 12.78
CA LEU A 278 5.47 -6.12 12.83
C LEU A 278 4.16 -6.50 12.12
N PRO A 279 3.02 -5.79 12.31
CA PRO A 279 1.77 -6.11 11.62
C PRO A 279 1.84 -5.96 10.10
N ALA A 280 2.73 -5.09 9.60
CA ALA A 280 2.89 -4.80 8.17
C ALA A 280 4.04 -5.58 7.50
N SER A 281 4.83 -6.32 8.29
CA SER A 281 6.00 -7.06 7.82
C SER A 281 5.71 -8.24 6.89
N ASN A 282 4.44 -8.63 6.71
CA ASN A 282 4.00 -9.87 6.07
C ASN A 282 4.46 -11.18 6.76
N LEU A 283 5.20 -11.10 7.88
CA LEU A 283 5.69 -12.27 8.62
C LEU A 283 4.64 -12.85 9.57
N VAL A 284 3.93 -12.00 10.29
CA VAL A 284 2.89 -12.42 11.26
C VAL A 284 1.52 -12.47 10.60
N ILE A 285 1.18 -11.42 9.85
CA ILE A 285 -0.09 -11.29 9.14
C ILE A 285 0.26 -10.94 7.70
N THR A 286 -0.25 -11.72 6.74
CA THR A 286 -0.11 -11.41 5.32
C THR A 286 -1.01 -10.25 4.95
N VAL A 287 -0.43 -9.20 4.37
CA VAL A 287 -1.12 -7.97 4.03
C VAL A 287 -1.22 -7.81 2.50
N GLY A 288 -2.25 -7.12 2.03
CA GLY A 288 -2.52 -6.88 0.61
C GLY A 288 -1.63 -5.81 -0.06
N PHE A 289 -0.36 -5.67 0.34
CA PHE A 289 0.61 -4.83 -0.36
C PHE A 289 2.02 -5.41 -0.16
N VAL A 290 2.91 -5.11 -1.10
CA VAL A 290 4.32 -5.53 -1.05
C VAL A 290 5.14 -4.62 -0.14
N VAL A 291 5.12 -3.31 -0.42
CA VAL A 291 5.74 -2.24 0.37
C VAL A 291 4.81 -1.02 0.31
N ALA A 292 4.67 -0.31 1.42
CA ALA A 292 3.95 0.97 1.46
C ALA A 292 4.73 1.94 2.36
N GLU A 293 5.18 3.06 1.79
CA GLU A 293 6.09 4.00 2.45
C GLU A 293 5.41 4.65 3.67
N ARG A 294 4.12 4.99 3.54
CA ARG A 294 3.30 5.58 4.62
C ARG A 294 3.27 4.74 5.91
N ILE A 295 3.43 3.42 5.81
CA ILE A 295 3.42 2.54 6.99
C ILE A 295 4.67 2.72 7.83
N LEU A 296 5.77 3.14 7.19
CA LEU A 296 7.04 3.42 7.86
C LEU A 296 7.03 4.74 8.64
N TYR A 297 5.93 5.49 8.64
CA TYR A 297 5.82 6.74 9.38
C TYR A 297 6.08 6.56 10.88
N ILE A 298 5.45 5.59 11.56
CA ILE A 298 5.72 5.31 12.99
C ILE A 298 7.08 4.60 13.18
N PRO A 299 7.43 3.53 12.44
CA PRO A 299 8.75 2.88 12.53
C PRO A 299 9.93 3.83 12.34
N SER A 300 9.78 4.87 11.53
CA SER A 300 10.83 5.85 11.31
C SER A 300 11.20 6.63 12.59
N LEU A 301 10.29 6.80 13.57
CA LEU A 301 10.60 7.35 14.90
C LEU A 301 11.72 6.55 15.57
N GLY A 302 11.68 5.22 15.45
CA GLY A 302 12.72 4.34 15.97
C GLY A 302 14.04 4.51 15.23
N SER A 303 14.00 4.55 13.89
CA SER A 303 15.20 4.74 13.08
C SER A 303 15.89 6.10 13.33
N THR A 304 15.13 7.19 13.40
CA THR A 304 15.69 8.53 13.64
C THR A 304 16.24 8.64 15.05
N LEU A 305 15.57 8.05 16.06
CA LEU A 305 16.07 7.99 17.43
C LEU A 305 17.41 7.23 17.51
N LEU A 306 17.52 6.07 16.84
CA LEU A 306 18.77 5.29 16.81
C LEU A 306 19.91 6.04 16.12
N VAL A 307 19.63 6.71 14.99
CA VAL A 307 20.63 7.54 14.28
C VAL A 307 21.12 8.68 15.18
N VAL A 308 20.21 9.42 15.80
CA VAL A 308 20.56 10.53 16.69
C VAL A 308 21.32 10.06 17.93
N TYR A 309 20.92 8.94 18.52
CA TYR A 309 21.64 8.36 19.64
C TYR A 309 23.06 7.96 19.24
N GLY A 310 23.25 7.38 18.05
CA GLY A 310 24.57 7.12 17.48
C GLY A 310 25.41 8.39 17.32
N VAL A 311 24.80 9.50 16.87
CA VAL A 311 25.47 10.80 16.78
C VAL A 311 25.87 11.32 18.18
N GLN A 312 25.00 11.21 19.18
CA GLN A 312 25.32 11.60 20.57
C GLN A 312 26.49 10.79 21.13
N LEU A 313 26.51 9.47 20.90
CA LEU A 313 27.63 8.62 21.31
C LEU A 313 28.94 9.02 20.63
N LEU A 314 28.92 9.24 19.30
CA LEU A 314 30.10 9.71 18.56
C LEU A 314 30.58 11.08 19.03
N TRP A 315 29.66 11.98 19.38
CA TRP A 315 29.95 13.31 19.91
C TRP A 315 30.71 13.29 21.24
N GLN A 316 30.36 12.31 22.10
CA GLN A 316 31.00 12.09 23.40
C GLN A 316 32.35 11.38 23.25
N ILE A 317 32.46 10.38 22.35
CA ILE A 317 33.67 9.57 22.18
C ILE A 317 34.75 10.30 21.35
N LEU A 318 34.36 11.05 20.32
CA LEU A 318 35.30 11.65 19.34
C LEU A 318 35.24 13.19 19.34
N PRO A 319 35.76 13.87 20.40
CA PRO A 319 35.69 15.33 20.51
C PRO A 319 36.44 16.06 19.38
N ARG A 320 37.50 15.46 18.84
CA ARG A 320 38.28 16.02 17.71
C ARG A 320 37.48 16.04 16.39
N CYS A 321 36.53 15.13 16.22
CA CYS A 321 35.75 14.97 14.99
C CYS A 321 34.42 15.75 15.00
N ARG A 322 34.15 16.58 16.03
CA ARG A 322 32.87 17.30 16.17
C ARG A 322 32.49 18.15 14.95
N LYS A 323 33.45 18.84 14.33
CA LYS A 323 33.21 19.62 13.10
C LYS A 323 32.76 18.72 11.94
N ILE A 324 33.36 17.53 11.81
CA ILE A 324 32.99 16.54 10.79
C ILE A 324 31.59 16.00 11.06
N ILE A 325 31.28 15.67 12.32
CA ILE A 325 29.94 15.21 12.73
C ILE A 325 28.87 16.26 12.37
N ILE A 326 29.10 17.54 12.71
CA ILE A 326 28.19 18.63 12.34
C ILE A 326 28.04 18.72 10.81
N GLY A 327 29.15 18.67 10.06
CA GLY A 327 29.12 18.69 8.60
C GLY A 327 28.28 17.55 8.02
N MET A 328 28.44 16.32 8.53
CA MET A 328 27.62 15.17 8.11
C MET A 328 26.15 15.33 8.47
N CYS A 329 25.83 15.84 9.66
CA CYS A 329 24.44 16.11 10.06
C CYS A 329 23.78 17.17 9.15
N ILE A 330 24.51 18.23 8.77
CA ILE A 330 24.03 19.26 7.84
C ILE A 330 23.81 18.66 6.44
N ILE A 331 24.72 17.83 5.95
CA ILE A 331 24.55 17.15 4.65
C ILE A 331 23.32 16.22 4.70
N LEU A 332 23.10 15.51 5.80
CA LEU A 332 21.94 14.64 5.98
C LEU A 332 20.63 15.43 5.97
N THR A 333 20.55 16.55 6.69
CA THR A 333 19.34 17.39 6.71
C THR A 333 19.08 18.08 5.36
N LEU A 334 20.12 18.58 4.69
CA LEU A 334 20.00 19.21 3.37
C LEU A 334 19.59 18.21 2.30
N SER A 335 20.20 17.01 2.28
CA SER A 335 19.86 15.96 1.33
C SER A 335 18.45 15.43 1.54
N GLY A 336 18.02 15.22 2.79
CA GLY A 336 16.63 14.87 3.12
C GLY A 336 15.62 15.93 2.67
N SER A 337 15.94 17.21 2.91
CA SER A 337 15.12 18.34 2.46
C SER A 337 15.01 18.39 0.93
N ALA A 338 16.13 18.28 0.22
CA ALA A 338 16.16 18.28 -1.24
C ALA A 338 15.35 17.10 -1.81
N LYS A 339 15.52 15.90 -1.26
CA LYS A 339 14.75 14.72 -1.67
C LYS A 339 13.27 14.87 -1.40
N THR A 340 12.88 15.45 -0.26
CA THR A 340 11.47 15.73 0.06
C THR A 340 10.85 16.72 -0.92
N ILE A 341 11.57 17.79 -1.27
CA ILE A 341 11.11 18.79 -2.26
C ILE A 341 10.94 18.14 -3.64
N MET A 342 11.93 17.38 -4.09
CA MET A 342 11.84 16.66 -5.38
C MET A 342 10.66 15.69 -5.37
N ARG A 343 10.49 14.95 -4.28
CA ARG A 343 9.43 13.95 -4.15
C ARG A 343 8.03 14.57 -4.13
N ASN A 344 7.88 15.74 -3.53
CA ASN A 344 6.59 16.46 -3.53
C ASN A 344 6.11 16.83 -4.94
N GLN A 345 7.03 16.99 -5.91
CA GLN A 345 6.66 17.23 -7.31
C GLN A 345 5.92 16.05 -7.94
N ASP A 346 6.20 14.82 -7.50
CA ASP A 346 5.49 13.63 -7.97
C ASP A 346 4.01 13.66 -7.57
N TRP A 347 3.68 14.29 -6.44
CA TRP A 347 2.33 14.34 -5.85
C TRP A 347 1.45 15.49 -6.36
N LEU A 348 1.93 16.31 -7.30
CA LEU A 348 1.20 17.49 -7.79
C LEU A 348 -0.06 17.14 -8.59
N SER A 349 0.04 16.18 -9.50
CA SER A 349 -1.06 15.81 -10.38
C SER A 349 -1.06 14.31 -10.66
N ARG A 350 -2.19 13.80 -11.16
CA ARG A 350 -2.27 12.41 -11.62
C ARG A 350 -1.20 12.09 -12.68
N GLU A 351 -0.85 13.06 -13.53
CA GLU A 351 0.15 12.90 -14.58
C GLU A 351 1.57 12.85 -14.03
N SER A 352 1.92 13.67 -13.03
CA SER A 352 3.23 13.61 -12.37
C SER A 352 3.39 12.28 -11.63
N LEU A 353 2.31 11.80 -10.98
CA LEU A 353 2.30 10.53 -10.27
C LEU A 353 2.57 9.35 -11.21
N LEU A 354 1.90 9.33 -12.38
CA LEU A 354 2.12 8.31 -13.40
C LEU A 354 3.51 8.39 -14.04
N ARG A 355 4.05 9.62 -14.21
CA ARG A 355 5.43 9.82 -14.66
C ARG A 355 6.44 9.26 -13.66
N ALA A 356 6.23 9.44 -12.37
CA ALA A 356 7.12 8.92 -11.34
C ALA A 356 7.22 7.39 -11.38
N LEU A 357 6.12 6.68 -11.69
CA LEU A 357 6.12 5.22 -11.87
C LEU A 357 7.00 4.75 -13.03
N ARG A 358 7.20 5.58 -14.06
CA ARG A 358 8.05 5.26 -15.23
C ARG A 358 9.52 5.11 -14.86
N LEU A 359 9.99 5.86 -13.86
CA LEU A 359 11.39 5.86 -13.46
C LEU A 359 11.82 4.54 -12.80
N ASN A 360 10.86 3.72 -12.37
CA ASN A 360 11.15 2.44 -11.74
C ASN A 360 11.25 1.33 -12.80
N GLN A 361 12.48 0.91 -13.12
CA GLN A 361 12.80 -0.09 -14.14
C GLN A 361 12.01 -1.40 -13.97
N TYR A 362 11.68 -1.76 -12.73
CA TYR A 362 10.90 -2.96 -12.43
C TYR A 362 9.41 -2.84 -12.79
N HIS A 363 8.82 -1.64 -12.71
CA HIS A 363 7.43 -1.43 -13.08
C HIS A 363 7.21 -1.61 -14.60
N GLN A 364 8.21 -1.22 -15.40
CA GLN A 364 8.22 -1.48 -16.85
C GLN A 364 8.26 -2.98 -17.16
N MET A 365 9.08 -3.76 -16.45
CA MET A 365 9.15 -5.21 -16.62
C MET A 365 7.85 -5.91 -16.18
N SER A 366 7.27 -5.48 -15.07
CA SER A 366 5.95 -5.92 -14.60
C SER A 366 4.85 -5.63 -15.62
N PHE A 367 4.85 -4.44 -16.20
CA PHE A 367 3.91 -4.03 -17.23
C PHE A 367 4.04 -4.91 -18.50
N LEU A 368 5.27 -5.16 -18.95
CA LEU A 368 5.54 -6.07 -20.08
C LEU A 368 5.08 -7.50 -19.77
N GLY A 369 5.38 -8.01 -18.58
CA GLY A 369 4.91 -9.33 -18.12
C GLY A 369 3.39 -9.45 -18.10
N ALA A 370 2.69 -8.40 -17.65
CA ALA A 370 1.23 -8.33 -17.69
C ALA A 370 0.70 -8.34 -19.12
N CYS A 371 1.32 -7.57 -20.03
CA CYS A 371 1.00 -7.58 -21.46
C CYS A 371 1.16 -8.98 -22.07
N HIS A 372 2.28 -9.67 -21.82
CA HIS A 372 2.51 -11.03 -22.33
C HIS A 372 1.50 -12.04 -21.77
N THR A 373 1.14 -11.92 -20.50
CA THR A 373 0.15 -12.80 -19.86
C THR A 373 -1.24 -12.59 -20.45
N LEU A 374 -1.67 -11.33 -20.63
CA LEU A 374 -2.95 -11.02 -21.28
C LEU A 374 -3.01 -11.49 -22.73
N ARG A 375 -1.88 -11.40 -23.46
CA ARG A 375 -1.74 -11.96 -24.81
C ARG A 375 -1.89 -13.48 -24.82
N ARG A 376 -1.24 -14.19 -23.89
CA ARG A 376 -1.36 -15.66 -23.74
C ARG A 376 -2.77 -16.11 -23.37
N LEU A 377 -3.46 -15.35 -22.51
CA LEU A 377 -4.85 -15.61 -22.12
C LEU A 377 -5.88 -15.22 -23.19
N GLY A 378 -5.45 -14.71 -24.36
CA GLY A 378 -6.35 -14.27 -25.42
C GLY A 378 -7.20 -13.05 -25.07
N GLN A 379 -6.90 -12.34 -23.98
CA GLN A 379 -7.67 -11.18 -23.50
C GLN A 379 -7.29 -9.90 -24.26
N GLN A 380 -7.56 -9.87 -25.57
CA GLN A 380 -7.16 -8.79 -26.49
C GLN A 380 -7.64 -7.40 -26.05
N ILE A 381 -8.86 -7.28 -25.52
CA ILE A 381 -9.44 -5.99 -25.10
C ILE A 381 -8.69 -5.40 -23.90
N ARG A 382 -8.35 -6.23 -22.90
CA ARG A 382 -7.60 -5.80 -21.71
C ARG A 382 -6.15 -5.50 -22.05
N LEU A 383 -5.55 -6.29 -22.93
CA LEU A 383 -4.22 -6.03 -23.47
C LEU A 383 -4.18 -4.66 -24.16
N GLN A 384 -5.14 -4.39 -25.04
CA GLN A 384 -5.26 -3.11 -25.73
C GLN A 384 -5.43 -1.96 -24.73
N GLN A 385 -6.33 -2.07 -23.76
CA GLN A 385 -6.48 -1.06 -22.70
C GLN A 385 -5.17 -0.77 -21.96
N LEU A 386 -4.43 -1.83 -21.62
CA LEU A 386 -3.19 -1.73 -20.85
C LEU A 386 -2.09 -1.05 -21.68
N VAL A 387 -1.84 -1.54 -22.90
CA VAL A 387 -0.88 -0.97 -23.86
C VAL A 387 -1.22 0.48 -24.18
N PHE A 388 -2.51 0.79 -24.29
CA PHE A 388 -3.00 2.13 -24.60
C PHE A 388 -2.83 3.11 -23.45
N ARG A 389 -3.14 2.68 -22.21
CA ARG A 389 -2.83 3.46 -21.01
C ARG A 389 -1.35 3.77 -20.92
N TRP A 390 -0.50 2.80 -21.24
CA TRP A 390 0.95 3.01 -21.27
C TRP A 390 1.41 3.97 -22.36
N HIS A 391 0.83 3.90 -23.56
CA HIS A 391 1.11 4.87 -24.63
C HIS A 391 0.67 6.29 -24.23
N ILE A 392 -0.50 6.45 -23.60
CA ILE A 392 -0.95 7.73 -23.06
C ILE A 392 0.04 8.25 -22.01
N ILE A 393 0.46 7.40 -21.07
CA ILE A 393 1.45 7.74 -20.05
C ILE A 393 2.78 8.18 -20.71
N MET A 394 3.26 7.43 -21.71
CA MET A 394 4.46 7.75 -22.48
C MET A 394 4.35 9.06 -23.25
N TYR A 395 3.19 9.35 -23.82
CA TYR A 395 2.96 10.54 -24.63
C TYR A 395 2.85 11.81 -23.76
N LEU A 396 2.04 11.77 -22.70
CA LEU A 396 1.92 12.86 -21.72
C LEU A 396 3.27 13.16 -21.04
N SER A 397 4.12 12.13 -20.87
CA SER A 397 5.44 12.32 -20.27
C SER A 397 6.43 13.12 -21.12
N LYS A 398 6.18 13.29 -22.42
CA LYS A 398 7.00 14.12 -23.32
C LYS A 398 6.60 15.60 -23.32
N GLY A 399 5.66 16.02 -22.48
CA GLY A 399 5.21 17.42 -22.38
C GLY A 399 4.36 17.90 -23.56
N VAL A 400 3.93 16.98 -24.44
CA VAL A 400 3.09 17.29 -25.59
C VAL A 400 1.63 17.15 -25.19
N HIS A 401 0.95 18.26 -24.92
CA HIS A 401 -0.44 18.28 -24.47
C HIS A 401 -1.47 18.03 -25.59
N SER A 402 -1.06 18.01 -26.85
CA SER A 402 -1.96 17.92 -28.01
C SER A 402 -1.37 17.06 -29.12
N SER A 403 -1.76 15.78 -29.15
CA SER A 403 -1.58 14.90 -30.32
C SER A 403 -2.77 15.05 -31.27
N PRO A 404 -2.58 15.04 -32.60
CA PRO A 404 -3.67 14.88 -33.56
C PRO A 404 -4.44 13.55 -33.39
N HIS A 405 -3.86 12.57 -32.68
CA HIS A 405 -4.52 11.31 -32.36
C HIS A 405 -5.23 11.31 -31.00
N HIS A 406 -5.21 12.40 -30.22
CA HIS A 406 -5.88 12.45 -28.90
C HIS A 406 -7.37 12.17 -29.02
N THR A 407 -8.01 12.67 -30.08
CA THR A 407 -9.43 12.42 -30.39
C THR A 407 -9.67 10.95 -30.71
N ASP A 408 -8.84 10.36 -31.55
CA ASP A 408 -8.91 8.92 -31.87
C ASP A 408 -8.67 8.05 -30.64
N LEU A 409 -7.72 8.44 -29.80
CA LEU A 409 -7.44 7.72 -28.56
C LEU A 409 -8.62 7.85 -27.58
N TYR A 410 -9.15 9.05 -27.41
CA TYR A 410 -10.32 9.30 -26.58
C TYR A 410 -11.55 8.50 -27.06
N LEU A 411 -11.80 8.48 -28.38
CA LEU A 411 -12.90 7.73 -28.99
C LEU A 411 -12.74 6.22 -28.77
N ARG A 412 -11.52 5.68 -28.86
CA ARG A 412 -11.26 4.26 -28.56
C ARG A 412 -11.41 3.92 -27.08
N ASP A 413 -10.94 4.77 -26.16
CA ASP A 413 -11.18 4.58 -24.73
C ASP A 413 -12.69 4.64 -24.40
N TRP A 414 -13.41 5.56 -25.02
CA TRP A 414 -14.86 5.68 -24.89
C TRP A 414 -15.59 4.44 -25.42
N GLN A 415 -15.23 3.96 -26.61
CA GLN A 415 -15.82 2.77 -27.22
C GLN A 415 -15.58 1.53 -26.35
N ILE A 416 -14.37 1.38 -25.81
CA ILE A 416 -14.01 0.29 -24.91
C ILE A 416 -14.80 0.38 -23.59
N LYS A 417 -14.95 1.58 -23.01
CA LYS A 417 -15.77 1.79 -21.81
C LYS A 417 -17.23 1.44 -22.05
N MET A 418 -17.78 1.79 -23.22
CA MET A 418 -19.16 1.46 -23.60
C MET A 418 -19.35 -0.05 -23.80
N GLU A 419 -18.42 -0.70 -24.49
CA GLU A 419 -18.39 -2.16 -24.69
C GLU A 419 -18.40 -2.89 -23.33
N LEU A 420 -17.52 -2.49 -22.41
CA LEU A 420 -17.46 -3.08 -21.06
C LEU A 420 -18.72 -2.81 -20.25
N ARG A 421 -19.28 -1.60 -20.31
CA ARG A 421 -20.52 -1.24 -19.61
C ARG A 421 -21.69 -2.07 -20.13
N ASN A 422 -21.76 -2.30 -21.44
CA ASN A 422 -22.80 -3.12 -22.05
C ASN A 422 -22.63 -4.61 -21.70
N ARG A 423 -21.39 -5.13 -21.69
CA ARG A 423 -21.12 -6.49 -21.22
C ARG A 423 -21.44 -6.67 -19.75
N ALA A 424 -21.10 -5.72 -18.89
CA ALA A 424 -21.46 -5.73 -17.47
C ALA A 424 -22.98 -5.76 -17.26
N LYS A 425 -23.74 -4.96 -18.03
CA LYS A 425 -25.22 -5.01 -18.01
C LYS A 425 -25.78 -6.37 -18.41
N LEU A 426 -25.17 -7.04 -19.39
CA LEU A 426 -25.59 -8.39 -19.80
C LEU A 426 -25.38 -9.40 -18.66
N TYR A 427 -24.25 -9.33 -17.95
CA TYR A 427 -24.01 -10.18 -16.77
C TYR A 427 -25.00 -9.89 -15.63
N ASP A 428 -25.26 -8.62 -15.33
CA ASP A 428 -26.26 -8.22 -14.32
C ASP A 428 -27.67 -8.68 -14.69
N SER A 429 -28.03 -8.62 -15.98
CA SER A 429 -29.33 -9.11 -16.45
C SER A 429 -29.46 -10.62 -16.35
N SER A 430 -28.37 -11.37 -16.59
CA SER A 430 -28.34 -12.84 -16.46
C SER A 430 -28.48 -13.31 -15.02
N LEU A 431 -27.94 -12.56 -14.05
CA LEU A 431 -28.08 -12.81 -12.61
C LEU A 431 -29.50 -12.53 -12.10
N ARG A 432 -30.19 -11.52 -12.66
CA ARG A 432 -31.59 -11.23 -12.32
C ARG A 432 -32.56 -12.26 -12.88
N THR A 433 -32.24 -12.89 -14.01
CA THR A 433 -33.05 -13.99 -14.57
C THR A 433 -32.88 -15.31 -13.81
N SER A 434 -31.84 -15.47 -12.99
CA SER A 434 -31.63 -16.68 -12.16
C SER A 434 -32.26 -16.61 -10.76
N THR A 435 -32.85 -15.48 -10.35
CA THR A 435 -33.44 -15.30 -9.00
C THR A 435 -34.95 -15.58 -8.91
N THR A 436 -35.58 -16.08 -9.96
CA THR A 436 -37.01 -16.46 -9.94
C THR A 436 -37.22 -17.90 -10.39
N THR A 437 -36.66 -18.85 -9.63
CA THR A 437 -37.20 -20.21 -9.56
C THR A 437 -37.12 -20.66 -8.11
N THR A 438 -38.26 -20.55 -7.43
CA THR A 438 -38.54 -21.18 -6.14
C THR A 438 -38.27 -22.67 -6.22
N CYS A 439 -37.34 -23.17 -5.41
CA CYS A 439 -37.14 -24.59 -5.19
C CYS A 439 -38.32 -25.16 -4.40
N THR A 440 -39.05 -26.10 -5.00
CA THR A 440 -39.82 -27.11 -4.25
C THR A 440 -39.18 -28.48 -4.52
N PRO A 441 -39.04 -29.35 -3.50
CA PRO A 441 -38.38 -30.63 -3.66
C PRO A 441 -39.42 -31.66 -4.14
N LEU A 442 -39.17 -32.32 -5.27
CA LEU A 442 -39.90 -33.55 -5.61
C LEU A 442 -39.05 -34.45 -6.51
N HIS A 443 -38.71 -35.59 -5.91
CA HIS A 443 -38.49 -36.92 -6.48
C HIS A 443 -38.05 -37.03 -7.94
N ALA A 444 -36.86 -37.62 -8.09
CA ALA A 444 -36.38 -38.22 -9.31
C ALA A 444 -37.31 -39.35 -9.78
N THR A 445 -37.81 -39.23 -11.01
CA THR A 445 -38.15 -40.36 -11.88
C THR A 445 -37.63 -40.05 -13.29
N ILE A 446 -36.81 -40.97 -13.77
CA ILE A 446 -36.26 -41.01 -15.13
C ILE A 446 -37.36 -41.53 -16.04
N GLU A 447 -37.74 -40.79 -17.08
CA GLU A 447 -38.38 -41.39 -18.27
C GLU A 447 -38.42 -40.43 -19.47
N GLY A 448 -38.05 -40.97 -20.64
CA GLY A 448 -38.70 -40.65 -21.92
C GLY A 448 -38.38 -39.32 -22.60
N GLY A 449 -37.70 -39.38 -23.76
CA GLY A 449 -37.34 -38.20 -24.53
C GLY A 449 -38.51 -37.41 -25.14
N LYS A 450 -38.22 -36.16 -25.50
CA LYS A 450 -38.91 -35.41 -26.55
C LYS A 450 -38.10 -34.15 -26.91
N GLN A 451 -37.84 -33.99 -28.20
CA GLN A 451 -37.33 -32.78 -28.84
C GLN A 451 -38.19 -31.58 -28.44
N PHE A 452 -37.58 -30.52 -27.93
CA PHE A 452 -38.24 -29.21 -27.81
C PHE A 452 -37.75 -28.28 -28.93
N ASN A 453 -38.60 -28.14 -29.95
CA ASN A 453 -38.54 -27.08 -30.94
C ASN A 453 -38.77 -25.73 -30.26
N CYS A 454 -37.80 -24.82 -30.37
CA CYS A 454 -37.92 -23.46 -29.86
C CYS A 454 -38.44 -22.55 -30.98
N SER A 455 -39.76 -22.52 -31.16
CA SER A 455 -40.46 -21.55 -32.00
C SER A 455 -41.45 -20.76 -31.15
N ARG A 456 -40.97 -19.81 -30.34
CA ARG A 456 -41.77 -18.71 -29.78
C ARG A 456 -40.90 -17.71 -29.01
N SER A 457 -40.60 -16.58 -29.63
CA SER A 457 -40.42 -15.29 -28.94
C SER A 457 -40.36 -14.13 -29.93
N GLU A 458 -41.41 -14.00 -30.76
CA GLU A 458 -41.78 -12.70 -31.31
C GLU A 458 -42.75 -12.01 -30.34
N ARG A 459 -42.24 -11.04 -29.57
CA ARG A 459 -42.91 -9.77 -29.19
C ARG A 459 -42.23 -9.10 -28.00
N LEU A 460 -42.26 -7.76 -28.04
CA LEU A 460 -41.81 -6.72 -27.08
C LEU A 460 -40.47 -6.08 -27.44
N LEU A 461 -40.33 -4.81 -27.84
CA LEU A 461 -41.22 -3.68 -28.15
C LEU A 461 -40.40 -2.71 -29.06
N PRO A 462 -41.06 -1.83 -29.82
CA PRO A 462 -40.48 -0.90 -30.78
C PRO A 462 -40.10 0.43 -30.11
N ILE A 463 -39.07 1.10 -30.64
CA ILE A 463 -38.91 2.57 -30.80
C ILE A 463 -37.44 2.80 -31.17
N LEU A 464 -37.20 2.90 -32.48
CA LEU A 464 -36.36 3.89 -33.17
C LEU A 464 -36.21 3.40 -34.61
N ARG A 465 -37.24 3.78 -35.39
CA ARG A 465 -37.17 3.89 -36.85
C ARG A 465 -36.03 4.83 -37.17
N ASP A 466 -34.97 4.32 -37.78
CA ASP A 466 -34.40 4.86 -39.01
C ASP A 466 -33.13 4.08 -39.35
N THR A 467 -33.30 3.03 -40.14
CA THR A 467 -32.40 2.56 -41.21
C THR A 467 -32.87 1.16 -41.66
N ARG A 468 -33.27 1.05 -42.93
CA ARG A 468 -33.69 -0.22 -43.55
C ARG A 468 -32.48 -1.16 -43.65
N ILE A 469 -32.50 -2.29 -42.95
CA ILE A 469 -31.63 -3.44 -43.25
C ILE A 469 -32.51 -4.69 -43.27
N THR A 470 -32.74 -5.22 -44.46
CA THR A 470 -33.34 -6.54 -44.68
C THR A 470 -32.28 -7.61 -44.46
N VAL A 471 -32.56 -8.59 -43.59
CA VAL A 471 -31.71 -9.77 -43.37
C VAL A 471 -32.47 -11.00 -43.86
N SER A 472 -32.01 -11.61 -44.96
CA SER A 472 -32.40 -12.95 -45.37
C SER A 472 -31.43 -13.97 -44.76
N SER A 473 -31.97 -15.06 -44.22
CA SER A 473 -31.22 -16.17 -43.62
C SER A 473 -31.25 -17.39 -44.54
N GLU A 474 -30.08 -17.85 -44.99
CA GLU A 474 -29.91 -19.23 -45.49
C GLU A 474 -28.86 -19.94 -44.62
N PRO A 475 -29.11 -21.18 -44.17
CA PRO A 475 -28.14 -21.95 -43.40
C PRO A 475 -27.23 -22.74 -44.34
N SER A 476 -25.92 -22.67 -44.14
CA SER A 476 -24.98 -23.68 -44.64
C SER A 476 -24.26 -24.33 -43.46
N VAL A 477 -24.34 -25.65 -43.42
CA VAL A 477 -23.79 -26.54 -42.39
C VAL A 477 -22.36 -26.89 -42.76
N VAL A 478 -21.41 -26.68 -41.85
CA VAL A 478 -20.12 -27.41 -41.87
C VAL A 478 -19.76 -27.78 -40.43
N ASN A 479 -19.67 -29.09 -40.19
CA ASN A 479 -19.28 -29.71 -38.93
C ASN A 479 -17.74 -29.77 -38.81
N ALA A 480 -17.20 -29.31 -37.68
CA ALA A 480 -15.97 -29.83 -37.08
C ALA A 480 -15.85 -29.41 -35.59
N GLY A 481 -15.90 -30.41 -34.69
CA GLY A 481 -15.14 -30.50 -33.44
C GLY A 481 -15.17 -29.36 -32.42
N ASN A 482 -16.04 -29.48 -31.41
CA ASN A 482 -15.91 -29.00 -30.02
C ASN A 482 -14.97 -27.82 -29.74
N SER A 483 -15.46 -26.60 -29.95
CA SER A 483 -15.14 -25.38 -29.20
C SER A 483 -16.11 -24.27 -29.64
N CYS A 484 -17.14 -23.97 -28.85
CA CYS A 484 -18.10 -22.90 -29.16
C CYS A 484 -17.47 -21.51 -28.98
N TYR A 485 -16.76 -21.02 -29.99
CA TYR A 485 -16.51 -19.59 -30.18
C TYR A 485 -17.25 -19.13 -31.43
N ARG A 486 -18.40 -18.45 -31.25
CA ARG A 486 -19.10 -17.75 -32.33
C ARG A 486 -18.29 -16.51 -32.73
N TYR A 487 -17.54 -16.61 -33.82
CA TYR A 487 -17.02 -15.44 -34.53
C TYR A 487 -18.16 -14.79 -35.31
N TRP A 488 -18.49 -13.53 -35.00
CA TRP A 488 -19.33 -12.72 -35.86
C TRP A 488 -18.47 -12.10 -36.96
N ARG A 489 -18.62 -12.58 -38.20
CA ARG A 489 -17.98 -12.02 -39.38
C ARG A 489 -18.82 -10.83 -39.86
N ILE A 490 -18.32 -9.60 -39.72
CA ILE A 490 -19.01 -8.41 -40.24
C ILE A 490 -18.81 -8.37 -41.77
N ARG A 491 -19.90 -8.29 -42.53
CA ARG A 491 -19.89 -8.16 -44.00
C ARG A 491 -19.32 -6.79 -44.40
N LYS A 492 -18.58 -6.78 -45.52
CA LYS A 492 -18.02 -5.59 -46.20
C LYS A 492 -19.03 -4.44 -46.30
N TRP A 493 -18.58 -3.23 -45.98
CA TRP A 493 -19.31 -1.98 -46.26
C TRP A 493 -19.50 -1.78 -47.78
N PRO A 494 -20.61 -1.17 -48.22
CA PRO A 494 -20.80 -0.82 -49.63
C PRO A 494 -19.87 0.34 -50.01
N LYS A 495 -19.18 0.19 -51.14
CA LYS A 495 -18.40 1.25 -51.76
C LYS A 495 -19.35 2.38 -52.21
N SER A 496 -19.24 3.57 -51.64
CA SER A 496 -19.86 4.75 -52.25
C SER A 496 -19.01 5.19 -53.46
N LYS A 497 -19.67 5.35 -54.61
CA LYS A 497 -19.07 5.94 -55.81
C LYS A 497 -18.97 7.44 -55.57
N HIS A 498 -17.77 7.95 -55.28
CA HIS A 498 -17.43 9.34 -55.56
C HIS A 498 -16.68 9.41 -56.90
N LYS A 499 -17.27 10.14 -57.84
CA LYS A 499 -16.62 10.59 -59.07
C LYS A 499 -15.49 11.54 -58.69
N ASN A 500 -14.25 11.08 -58.82
CA ASN A 500 -13.09 11.75 -59.42
C ASN A 500 -11.80 11.07 -58.90
N GLY A 501 -10.99 10.64 -59.85
CA GLY A 501 -9.94 9.64 -59.66
C GLY A 501 -8.77 10.10 -58.79
N LYS A 502 -8.44 9.25 -57.81
CA LYS A 502 -7.10 8.74 -57.47
C LYS A 502 -7.26 7.84 -56.23
N THR A 503 -7.42 6.53 -56.44
CA THR A 503 -7.44 5.54 -55.36
C THR A 503 -6.00 5.20 -54.96
N SER A 504 -5.50 5.80 -53.88
CA SER A 504 -4.46 5.19 -53.06
C SER A 504 -5.08 4.01 -52.29
N GLN A 505 -4.51 2.81 -52.45
CA GLN A 505 -4.93 1.63 -51.70
C GLN A 505 -4.70 1.86 -50.19
N LEU A 506 -5.76 2.06 -49.42
CA LEU A 506 -5.74 1.91 -47.97
C LEU A 506 -5.96 0.42 -47.67
N GLU A 507 -4.87 -0.27 -47.37
CA GLU A 507 -4.91 -1.62 -46.81
C GLU A 507 -5.77 -1.65 -45.54
N THR A 508 -6.60 -2.68 -45.46
CA THR A 508 -7.59 -2.89 -44.40
C THR A 508 -6.95 -2.96 -43.01
N SER A 509 -7.48 -2.14 -42.09
CA SER A 509 -7.04 -1.88 -40.72
C SER A 509 -7.10 -3.06 -39.72
N GLU A 510 -7.40 -4.29 -40.17
CA GLU A 510 -7.38 -5.49 -39.34
C GLU A 510 -5.97 -6.10 -39.20
N SER A 511 -5.05 -5.85 -40.14
CA SER A 511 -3.66 -6.35 -40.09
C SER A 511 -2.71 -5.45 -39.31
N VAL A 512 -3.05 -4.17 -39.10
CA VAL A 512 -2.17 -3.17 -38.49
C VAL A 512 -2.10 -3.29 -36.97
N VAL A 513 -3.16 -3.80 -36.33
CA VAL A 513 -3.26 -3.88 -34.86
C VAL A 513 -2.39 -4.99 -34.26
N PRO A 514 -2.37 -6.23 -34.80
CA PRO A 514 -1.40 -7.24 -34.38
C PRO A 514 0.04 -6.80 -34.68
N LEU A 515 0.25 -6.09 -35.79
CA LEU A 515 1.56 -5.61 -36.23
C LEU A 515 2.11 -4.53 -35.29
N LEU A 516 1.30 -3.55 -34.88
CA LEU A 516 1.68 -2.51 -33.91
C LEU A 516 1.99 -3.08 -32.53
N ILE A 517 1.25 -4.09 -32.08
CA ILE A 517 1.51 -4.76 -30.80
C ILE A 517 2.78 -5.63 -30.89
N SER A 518 3.00 -6.32 -32.02
CA SER A 518 4.24 -7.09 -32.23
C SER A 518 5.46 -6.19 -32.31
N THR A 519 5.43 -5.15 -33.14
CA THR A 519 6.51 -4.16 -33.28
C THR A 519 6.75 -3.35 -32.01
N PHE A 520 5.74 -3.12 -31.16
CA PHE A 520 5.93 -2.51 -29.84
C PHE A 520 6.62 -3.46 -28.85
N LEU A 521 6.29 -4.75 -28.85
CA LEU A 521 6.94 -5.76 -28.01
C LEU A 521 8.34 -6.13 -28.51
N ASP A 522 8.61 -5.98 -29.82
CA ASP A 522 9.91 -6.30 -30.43
C ASP A 522 10.90 -5.11 -30.41
N LYS A 523 10.42 -3.87 -30.20
CA LYS A 523 11.26 -2.65 -30.08
C LYS A 523 11.63 -2.27 -28.64
N LEU A 524 11.08 -2.97 -27.65
CA LEU A 524 11.37 -2.83 -26.22
C LEU A 524 12.22 -4.02 -25.76
#